data_AF-A0A1F8N7D8-F1
#
_entry.id   AF-A0A1F8N7D8-F1
#
_cell.length_a   1.000
_cell.length_b   1.000
_cell.length_c   1.000
_cell.angle_alpha   90.00
_cell.angle_beta   90.00
_cell.angle_gamma   90.00
#
_symmetry.space_group_name_H-M   'P 1'
#
loop_
_entity.id
_entity.type
_entity.pdbx_description
1 polymer ?
#
loop_
_entity_poly.entity_id
_entity_poly.type
_entity_poly.pdbx_seq_one_letter_code
_entity_poly.pdbx_strand_id
1 'polypeptide(L)'
;MYILSTILGWGWCPILIAVLAVFGHYYEWPLWLLAVVLAGTLLIGLVVTITTARERAVERASMRLKQLSGYFNRRFTGDSALSIFAIIRSLLTSDNARVWGWARETEVAQRIFNTWCDSFSDRVESDIRTRRFILYLRTYQSELWLINSHYYEFMEQFCEVAQAMPLPVELIDQYNRLVEEYNAFIQNFRDNIAELRRVARTEIEPPSVKFAKALPAAGRTPLEEEPKPAMPPPKKKRLF
;
A
#
# COMPACT_ATOMS: atom_id res chain seq x y z
N MET A 1 -0.15 3.80 35.20
CA MET A 1 -1.04 4.91 34.79
C MET A 1 -1.72 4.76 33.42
N TYR A 2 -1.54 3.66 32.67
CA TYR A 2 -2.25 3.43 31.39
C TYR A 2 -3.56 2.63 31.51
N ILE A 3 -3.71 1.82 32.57
CA ILE A 3 -4.90 0.98 32.77
C ILE A 3 -6.08 1.84 33.23
N LEU A 4 -5.82 2.87 34.07
CA LEU A 4 -6.85 3.81 34.51
C LEU A 4 -7.40 4.62 33.33
N SER A 5 -6.55 5.09 32.40
CA SER A 5 -6.97 5.79 31.18
C SER A 5 -7.69 4.88 30.18
N THR A 6 -7.38 3.58 30.18
CA THR A 6 -8.04 2.59 29.30
C THR A 6 -9.42 2.21 29.83
N ILE A 7 -9.58 2.04 31.15
CA ILE A 7 -10.88 1.87 31.81
C ILE A 7 -11.70 3.16 31.69
N LEU A 8 -11.04 4.32 31.79
CA LEU A 8 -11.60 5.63 31.47
C LEU A 8 -11.96 5.83 29.99
N GLY A 9 -11.44 5.02 29.07
CA GLY A 9 -11.73 5.15 27.65
C GLY A 9 -12.86 4.23 27.18
N TRP A 10 -13.15 3.17 27.94
CA TRP A 10 -14.05 2.09 27.51
C TRP A 10 -15.31 1.94 28.37
N GLY A 11 -15.32 2.41 29.62
CA GLY A 11 -16.35 2.05 30.60
C GLY A 11 -17.23 3.17 31.17
N TRP A 12 -16.98 4.46 30.88
CA TRP A 12 -17.75 5.54 31.54
C TRP A 12 -19.22 5.52 31.23
N CYS A 13 -19.58 5.24 29.98
CA CYS A 13 -20.98 5.32 29.58
C CYS A 13 -21.85 4.31 30.36
N PRO A 14 -21.53 3.00 30.44
CA PRO A 14 -22.31 2.06 31.24
C PRO A 14 -22.25 2.36 32.76
N ILE A 15 -21.13 2.88 33.27
CA ILE A 15 -21.02 3.28 34.69
C ILE A 15 -21.89 4.51 34.99
N LEU A 16 -21.87 5.53 34.13
CA LEU A 16 -22.73 6.72 34.22
C LEU A 16 -24.20 6.36 34.08
N ILE A 17 -24.55 5.49 33.14
CA ILE A 17 -25.91 4.96 32.94
C ILE A 17 -26.38 4.24 34.21
N ALA A 18 -25.54 3.36 34.79
CA ALA A 18 -25.87 2.65 36.02
C ALA A 18 -26.03 3.59 37.22
N VAL A 19 -25.13 4.57 37.39
CA VAL A 19 -25.21 5.57 38.46
C VAL A 19 -26.43 6.47 38.29
N LEU A 20 -26.72 6.95 37.07
CA LEU A 20 -27.92 7.75 36.80
C LEU A 20 -29.22 6.96 37.01
N ALA A 21 -29.24 5.68 36.65
CA ALA A 21 -30.39 4.83 36.88
C ALA A 21 -30.69 4.65 38.38
N VAL A 22 -29.65 4.44 39.20
CA VAL A 22 -29.78 4.33 40.67
C VAL A 22 -30.22 5.67 41.28
N PHE A 23 -29.62 6.78 40.88
CA PHE A 23 -29.99 8.12 41.38
C PHE A 23 -31.40 8.52 40.96
N GLY A 24 -31.77 8.32 39.70
CA GLY A 24 -33.10 8.67 39.21
C GLY A 24 -34.20 7.82 39.81
N HIS A 25 -33.91 6.56 40.16
CA HIS A 25 -34.83 5.74 40.96
C HIS A 25 -34.96 6.24 42.40
N TYR A 26 -33.84 6.60 43.04
CA TYR A 26 -33.83 7.10 44.42
C TYR A 26 -34.53 8.44 44.60
N TYR A 27 -34.41 9.35 43.63
CA TYR A 27 -35.05 10.68 43.64
C TYR A 27 -36.42 10.71 42.93
N GLU A 28 -37.01 9.54 42.62
CA GLU A 28 -38.33 9.39 41.98
C GLU A 28 -38.51 10.23 40.70
N TRP A 29 -37.49 10.26 39.85
CA TRP A 29 -37.58 10.98 38.58
C TRP A 29 -38.70 10.40 37.70
N PRO A 30 -39.45 11.25 36.98
CA PRO A 30 -40.40 10.79 35.99
C PRO A 30 -39.71 9.86 34.98
N LEU A 31 -40.30 8.68 34.75
CA LEU A 31 -39.71 7.64 33.89
C LEU A 31 -39.33 8.14 32.49
N TRP A 32 -40.11 9.07 31.93
CA TRP A 32 -39.83 9.67 30.64
C TRP A 32 -38.57 10.54 30.64
N LEU A 33 -38.31 11.31 31.70
CA LEU A 33 -37.09 12.11 31.85
C LEU A 33 -35.86 11.21 31.99
N LEU A 34 -35.97 10.16 32.82
CA LEU A 34 -34.90 9.17 32.98
C LEU A 34 -34.56 8.51 31.63
N ALA A 35 -35.58 8.04 30.91
CA ALA A 35 -35.41 7.38 29.62
C ALA A 35 -34.72 8.29 28.58
N VAL A 36 -35.11 9.57 28.52
CA VAL A 36 -34.50 10.56 27.61
C VAL A 36 -33.02 10.78 27.95
N VAL A 37 -32.68 10.94 29.23
CA VAL A 37 -31.29 11.18 29.64
C VAL A 37 -30.41 9.95 29.39
N LEU A 38 -30.91 8.75 29.67
CA LEU A 38 -30.21 7.49 29.40
C LEU A 38 -30.02 7.26 27.90
N ALA A 39 -31.03 7.53 27.08
CA ALA A 39 -30.92 7.45 25.63
C ALA A 39 -29.89 8.44 25.08
N GLY A 40 -29.88 9.68 25.59
CA GLY A 40 -28.90 10.71 25.20
C GLY A 40 -27.47 10.33 25.57
N THR A 41 -27.24 9.83 26.79
CA THR A 41 -25.90 9.38 27.22
C THR A 41 -25.42 8.18 26.42
N LEU A 42 -26.30 7.24 26.09
CA LEU A 42 -25.97 6.08 25.25
C LEU A 42 -25.58 6.51 23.83
N LEU A 43 -26.31 7.46 23.23
CA LEU A 43 -25.96 8.02 21.92
C LEU A 43 -24.59 8.69 21.94
N ILE A 44 -24.29 9.49 22.97
CA ILE A 44 -22.97 10.14 23.12
C ILE A 44 -21.87 9.08 23.27
N GLY A 45 -22.07 8.06 24.12
CA GLY A 45 -21.13 6.96 24.29
C GLY A 45 -20.88 6.18 23.00
N LEU A 46 -21.94 5.94 22.21
CA LEU A 46 -21.82 5.30 20.90
C LEU A 46 -20.99 6.15 19.93
N VAL A 47 -21.23 7.46 19.88
CA VAL A 47 -20.44 8.38 19.04
C VAL A 47 -18.97 8.35 19.45
N VAL A 48 -18.67 8.47 20.74
CA VAL A 48 -17.29 8.47 21.27
C VAL A 48 -16.57 7.14 20.98
N THR A 49 -17.25 6.00 21.11
CA THR A 49 -16.66 4.69 20.81
C THR A 49 -16.38 4.53 19.32
N ILE A 50 -17.30 4.98 18.45
CA ILE A 50 -17.09 4.98 16.99
C ILE A 50 -15.92 5.89 16.60
N THR A 51 -15.83 7.10 17.13
CA THR A 51 -14.72 8.03 16.81
C THR A 51 -13.38 7.48 17.28
N THR A 52 -13.31 6.94 18.51
CA THR A 52 -12.08 6.34 19.06
C THR A 52 -11.66 5.10 18.25
N ALA A 53 -12.60 4.25 17.87
CA ALA A 53 -12.31 3.08 17.04
C ALA A 53 -11.78 3.49 15.66
N ARG A 54 -12.33 4.57 15.09
CA ARG A 54 -11.87 5.16 13.84
C ARG A 54 -10.47 5.73 13.96
N GLU A 55 -10.17 6.53 14.99
CA GLU A 55 -8.82 7.07 15.24
C GLU A 55 -7.77 5.96 15.32
N ARG A 56 -8.03 4.91 16.11
CA ARG A 56 -7.13 3.75 16.22
C ARG A 56 -6.95 2.99 14.90
N ALA A 57 -7.96 2.98 14.04
CA ALA A 57 -7.86 2.36 12.73
C ALA A 57 -7.04 3.23 11.77
N VAL A 58 -7.17 4.56 11.81
CA VAL A 58 -6.31 5.48 11.06
C VAL A 58 -4.86 5.35 11.51
N GLU A 59 -4.59 5.29 12.81
CA GLU A 59 -3.25 5.10 13.37
C GLU A 59 -2.61 3.76 12.93
N ARG A 60 -3.39 2.69 12.84
CA ARG A 60 -2.87 1.41 12.34
C ARG A 60 -2.54 1.48 10.86
N ALA A 61 -3.44 2.06 10.07
CA ALA A 61 -3.25 2.17 8.64
C ALA A 61 -2.09 3.13 8.28
N SER A 62 -1.86 4.18 9.06
CA SER A 62 -0.69 5.06 8.94
C SER A 62 0.62 4.37 9.28
N MET A 63 0.65 3.57 10.34
CA MET A 63 1.83 2.77 10.69
C MET A 63 2.19 1.79 9.58
N ARG A 64 1.19 1.19 8.94
CA ARG A 64 1.39 0.32 7.77
C ARG A 64 1.94 1.10 6.57
N LEU A 65 1.50 2.34 6.35
CA LEU A 65 2.08 3.21 5.32
C LEU A 65 3.55 3.54 5.60
N LYS A 66 3.92 3.82 6.86
CA LYS A 66 5.34 3.98 7.27
C LYS A 66 6.15 2.73 6.95
N GLN A 67 5.63 1.56 7.31
CA GLN A 67 6.30 0.28 7.05
C GLN A 67 6.50 0.02 5.55
N LEU A 68 5.49 0.32 4.73
CA LEU A 68 5.57 0.19 3.27
C LEU A 68 6.60 1.15 2.68
N SER A 69 6.63 2.40 3.13
CA SER A 69 7.66 3.35 2.69
C SER A 69 9.07 2.91 3.08
N GLY A 70 9.28 2.45 4.31
CA GLY A 70 10.57 1.92 4.74
C GLY A 70 10.97 0.65 3.99
N TYR A 71 10.01 -0.24 3.70
CA TYR A 71 10.23 -1.41 2.85
C TYR A 71 10.65 -1.01 1.44
N PHE A 72 9.96 -0.03 0.84
CA PHE A 72 10.31 0.49 -0.48
C PHE A 72 11.75 1.03 -0.49
N ASN A 73 12.11 1.87 0.49
CA ASN A 73 13.45 2.45 0.58
C ASN A 73 14.53 1.36 0.67
N ARG A 74 14.31 0.38 1.55
CA ARG A 74 15.29 -0.70 1.75
C ARG A 74 15.43 -1.60 0.53
N ARG A 75 14.34 -1.84 -0.20
CA ARG A 75 14.27 -2.90 -1.21
C ARG A 75 14.51 -2.41 -2.63
N PHE A 76 14.00 -1.24 -2.98
CA PHE A 76 13.95 -0.74 -4.35
C PHE A 76 14.87 0.46 -4.59
N THR A 77 15.43 1.05 -3.54
CA THR A 77 16.41 2.15 -3.61
C THR A 77 17.70 1.78 -2.87
N GLY A 78 18.61 2.74 -2.68
CA GLY A 78 19.91 2.54 -2.06
C GLY A 78 20.84 1.64 -2.88
N ASP A 79 21.65 0.83 -2.19
CA ASP A 79 22.56 -0.15 -2.78
C ASP A 79 21.90 -1.54 -2.98
N SER A 80 20.57 -1.60 -2.99
CA SER A 80 19.86 -2.86 -3.22
C SER A 80 20.16 -3.40 -4.61
N ALA A 81 20.60 -4.66 -4.67
CA ALA A 81 20.80 -5.41 -5.90
C ALA A 81 19.48 -5.66 -6.66
N LEU A 82 18.32 -5.49 -6.01
CA LEU A 82 16.99 -5.60 -6.60
C LEU A 82 16.34 -4.24 -6.82
N SER A 83 17.15 -3.20 -7.07
CA SER A 83 16.67 -1.90 -7.54
C SER A 83 16.76 -1.82 -9.07
N ILE A 84 15.81 -1.11 -9.69
CA ILE A 84 15.87 -0.79 -11.12
C ILE A 84 17.18 -0.05 -11.47
N PHE A 85 17.65 0.81 -10.56
CA PHE A 85 18.90 1.54 -10.73
C PHE A 85 20.13 0.61 -10.80
N ALA A 86 20.20 -0.44 -9.97
CA ALA A 86 21.28 -1.42 -10.03
C ALA A 86 21.25 -2.23 -11.34
N ILE A 87 20.05 -2.60 -11.79
CA ILE A 87 19.85 -3.30 -13.07
C ILE A 87 20.28 -2.40 -14.24
N ILE A 88 19.83 -1.15 -14.28
CA ILE A 88 20.22 -0.18 -15.32
C ILE A 88 21.73 0.08 -15.29
N ARG A 89 22.34 0.16 -14.10
CA ARG A 89 23.79 0.37 -13.96
C ARG A 89 24.60 -0.76 -14.62
N SER A 90 24.10 -1.99 -14.64
CA SER A 90 24.77 -3.09 -15.34
C SER A 90 24.89 -2.85 -16.85
N LEU A 91 24.02 -2.01 -17.44
CA LEU A 91 24.07 -1.64 -18.85
C LEU A 91 25.16 -0.61 -19.17
N LEU A 92 25.87 -0.06 -18.17
CA LEU A 92 27.02 0.83 -18.40
C LEU A 92 28.21 0.11 -19.08
N THR A 93 28.20 -1.23 -19.11
CA THR A 93 29.17 -2.02 -19.88
C THR A 93 28.74 -2.23 -21.34
N SER A 94 27.60 -1.71 -21.76
CA SER A 94 27.10 -1.83 -23.14
C SER A 94 27.88 -0.91 -24.09
N ASP A 95 28.18 -1.42 -25.29
CA ASP A 95 28.80 -0.64 -26.37
C ASP A 95 27.83 0.35 -27.04
N ASN A 96 26.54 0.31 -26.68
CA ASN A 96 25.54 1.21 -27.22
C ASN A 96 25.59 2.59 -26.53
N ALA A 97 26.12 3.59 -27.22
CA ALA A 97 26.28 4.96 -26.70
C ALA A 97 24.98 5.59 -26.17
N ARG A 98 23.82 5.28 -26.77
CA ARG A 98 22.52 5.81 -26.32
C ARG A 98 22.11 5.19 -24.98
N VAL A 99 22.23 3.87 -24.86
CA VAL A 99 21.91 3.14 -23.61
C VAL A 99 22.88 3.53 -22.51
N TRP A 100 24.16 3.69 -22.83
CA TRP A 100 25.17 4.16 -21.90
C TRP A 100 24.85 5.57 -21.36
N GLY A 101 24.49 6.51 -22.25
CA GLY A 101 24.12 7.88 -21.85
C GLY A 101 22.91 7.91 -20.92
N TRP A 102 21.84 7.20 -21.26
CA TRP A 102 20.65 7.07 -20.42
C TRP A 102 20.94 6.39 -19.07
N ALA A 103 21.72 5.30 -19.07
CA ALA A 103 22.09 4.61 -17.84
C ALA A 103 22.90 5.51 -16.89
N ARG A 104 23.73 6.40 -17.45
CA ARG A 104 24.49 7.40 -16.68
C ARG A 104 23.58 8.47 -16.06
N GLU A 105 22.60 8.98 -16.79
CA GLU A 105 21.63 9.94 -16.25
C GLU A 105 20.82 9.33 -15.09
N THR A 106 20.58 8.03 -15.17
CA THR A 106 19.85 7.25 -14.15
C THR A 106 20.60 7.20 -12.80
N GLU A 107 21.93 7.38 -12.77
CA GLU A 107 22.68 7.50 -11.51
C GLU A 107 22.32 8.77 -10.73
N VAL A 108 22.05 9.87 -11.43
CA VAL A 108 21.61 11.13 -10.79
C VAL A 108 20.22 10.95 -10.22
N ALA A 109 19.32 10.31 -10.98
CA ALA A 109 17.98 9.97 -10.50
C ALA A 109 18.02 9.10 -9.24
N GLN A 110 18.90 8.08 -9.19
CA GLN A 110 19.07 7.23 -8.01
C GLN A 110 19.42 8.06 -6.75
N ARG A 111 20.32 9.03 -6.86
CA ARG A 111 20.69 9.90 -5.72
C ARG A 111 19.50 10.73 -5.23
N ILE A 112 18.70 11.25 -6.15
CA ILE A 112 17.48 12.01 -5.82
C ILE A 112 16.48 11.09 -5.09
N PHE A 113 16.28 9.88 -5.59
CA PHE A 113 15.41 8.88 -4.96
C PHE A 113 15.87 8.53 -3.54
N ASN A 114 17.16 8.27 -3.35
CA ASN A 114 17.72 7.95 -2.03
C ASN A 114 17.50 9.11 -1.06
N THR A 115 17.89 10.32 -1.46
CA THR A 115 17.72 11.53 -0.63
C THR A 115 16.27 11.78 -0.27
N TRP A 116 15.37 11.61 -1.25
CA TRP A 116 13.93 11.74 -1.03
C TRP A 116 13.41 10.69 -0.04
N CYS A 117 13.82 9.42 -0.19
CA CYS A 117 13.36 8.32 0.67
C CYS A 117 13.83 8.51 2.11
N ASP A 118 15.08 8.93 2.31
CA ASP A 118 15.63 9.20 3.64
C ASP A 118 14.88 10.36 4.30
N SER A 119 14.72 11.48 3.58
CA SER A 119 13.99 12.64 4.08
C SER A 119 12.50 12.34 4.35
N PHE A 120 11.85 11.56 3.49
CA PHE A 120 10.47 11.11 3.67
C PHE A 120 10.33 10.26 4.94
N SER A 121 11.25 9.31 5.15
CA SER A 121 11.26 8.43 6.31
C SER A 121 11.39 9.21 7.62
N ASP A 122 12.31 10.18 7.66
CA ASP A 122 12.53 11.05 8.83
C ASP A 122 11.30 11.91 9.14
N ARG A 123 10.67 12.51 8.11
CA ARG A 123 9.45 13.32 8.28
C ARG A 123 8.30 12.48 8.81
N VAL A 124 8.04 11.32 8.20
CA VAL A 124 6.98 10.39 8.62
C VAL A 124 7.21 9.93 10.06
N GLU A 125 8.44 9.58 10.43
CA GLU A 125 8.77 9.19 11.79
C GLU A 125 8.54 10.32 12.80
N SER A 126 8.99 11.53 12.50
CA SER A 126 8.79 12.71 13.34
C SER A 126 7.29 13.03 13.53
N ASP A 127 6.50 12.97 12.45
CA ASP A 127 5.08 13.29 12.48
C ASP A 127 4.23 12.21 13.17
N ILE A 128 4.65 10.94 13.11
CA ILE A 128 4.05 9.87 13.90
C ILE A 128 4.34 10.11 15.38
N ARG A 129 5.60 10.41 15.74
CA ARG A 129 6.01 10.66 17.14
C ARG A 129 5.26 11.86 17.74
N THR A 130 4.99 12.88 16.95
CA THR A 130 4.27 14.10 17.39
C THR A 130 2.75 14.02 17.20
N ARG A 131 2.21 12.86 16.77
CA ARG A 131 0.78 12.64 16.45
C ARG A 131 0.21 13.59 15.38
N ARG A 132 1.07 14.17 14.55
CA ARG A 132 0.69 15.07 13.44
C ARG A 132 0.51 14.34 12.11
N PHE A 133 0.88 13.07 12.03
CA PHE A 133 0.81 12.29 10.79
C PHE A 133 -0.55 12.35 10.08
N ILE A 134 -1.66 12.32 10.84
CA ILE A 134 -3.01 12.37 10.28
C ILE A 134 -3.27 13.69 9.53
N LEU A 135 -2.69 14.80 10.00
CA LEU A 135 -2.82 16.11 9.35
C LEU A 135 -2.14 16.15 7.98
N TYR A 136 -1.04 15.41 7.83
CA TYR A 136 -0.23 15.37 6.62
C TYR A 136 -0.46 14.10 5.77
N LEU A 137 -1.43 13.26 6.15
CA LEU A 137 -1.70 11.99 5.48
C LEU A 137 -1.89 12.15 3.97
N ARG A 138 -2.66 13.16 3.55
CA ARG A 138 -2.88 13.47 2.13
C ARG A 138 -1.58 13.79 1.40
N THR A 139 -0.74 14.61 2.01
CA THR A 139 0.57 15.00 1.46
C THR A 139 1.46 13.77 1.31
N TYR A 140 1.58 12.94 2.34
CA TYR A 140 2.38 11.71 2.30
C TYR A 140 1.89 10.71 1.25
N GLN A 141 0.58 10.56 1.09
CA GLN A 141 0.01 9.73 0.04
C GLN A 141 0.35 10.25 -1.36
N SER A 142 0.21 11.56 -1.60
CA SER A 142 0.56 12.18 -2.88
C SER A 142 2.06 12.06 -3.20
N GLU A 143 2.90 12.25 -2.20
CA GLU A 143 4.35 12.09 -2.29
C GLU A 143 4.75 10.65 -2.64
N LEU A 144 4.21 9.65 -1.92
CA LEU A 144 4.45 8.22 -2.21
C LEU A 144 3.91 7.81 -3.58
N TRP A 145 2.81 8.43 -4.01
CA TRP A 145 2.28 8.19 -5.34
C TRP A 145 3.23 8.70 -6.44
N LEU A 146 3.73 9.93 -6.28
CA LEU A 146 4.61 10.57 -7.25
C LEU A 146 5.92 9.79 -7.38
N ILE A 147 6.56 9.44 -6.26
CA ILE A 147 7.84 8.71 -6.30
C ILE A 147 7.68 7.35 -6.97
N ASN A 148 6.57 6.66 -6.70
CA ASN A 148 6.29 5.36 -7.25
C ASN A 148 6.00 5.42 -8.76
N SER A 149 5.29 6.46 -9.20
CA SER A 149 5.06 6.72 -10.62
C SER A 149 6.37 6.96 -11.37
N HIS A 150 7.28 7.76 -10.81
CA HIS A 150 8.61 7.98 -11.39
C HIS A 150 9.46 6.71 -11.36
N TYR A 151 9.36 5.89 -10.31
CA TYR A 151 10.06 4.61 -10.27
C TYR A 151 9.60 3.68 -11.39
N TYR A 152 8.28 3.61 -11.61
CA TYR A 152 7.68 2.85 -12.69
C TYR A 152 8.15 3.32 -14.07
N GLU A 153 8.32 4.63 -14.29
CA GLU A 153 8.85 5.17 -15.55
C GLU A 153 10.21 4.58 -15.91
N PHE A 154 11.12 4.41 -14.94
CA PHE A 154 12.41 3.74 -15.18
C PHE A 154 12.25 2.25 -15.52
N MET A 155 11.27 1.57 -14.93
CA MET A 155 10.97 0.17 -15.27
C MET A 155 10.42 0.04 -16.69
N GLU A 156 9.61 0.99 -17.14
CA GLU A 156 9.07 1.06 -18.50
C GLU A 156 10.18 1.37 -19.52
N GLN A 157 11.02 2.37 -19.24
CA GLN A 157 12.20 2.69 -20.06
C GLN A 157 13.15 1.49 -20.19
N PHE A 158 13.37 0.75 -19.10
CA PHE A 158 14.18 -0.47 -19.16
C PHE A 158 13.55 -1.53 -20.08
N CYS A 159 12.23 -1.72 -20.03
CA CYS A 159 11.53 -2.61 -20.95
C CYS A 159 11.70 -2.17 -22.42
N GLU A 160 11.65 -0.87 -22.71
CA GLU A 160 11.88 -0.34 -24.07
C GLU A 160 13.31 -0.65 -24.55
N VAL A 161 14.31 -0.48 -23.67
CA VAL A 161 15.71 -0.84 -23.97
C VAL A 161 15.84 -2.35 -24.21
N ALA A 162 15.21 -3.17 -23.37
CA ALA A 162 15.22 -4.63 -23.51
C ALA A 162 14.58 -5.14 -24.81
N GLN A 163 13.63 -4.38 -25.37
CA GLN A 163 13.03 -4.69 -26.68
C GLN A 163 13.91 -4.25 -27.85
N ALA A 164 14.72 -3.21 -27.66
CA ALA A 164 15.56 -2.63 -28.70
C ALA A 164 16.93 -3.31 -28.85
N MET A 165 17.39 -4.04 -27.84
CA MET A 165 18.68 -4.75 -27.88
C MET A 165 18.64 -6.09 -27.13
N PRO A 166 19.45 -7.08 -27.55
CA PRO A 166 19.59 -8.32 -26.80
C PRO A 166 20.24 -8.04 -25.44
N LEU A 167 19.64 -8.57 -24.37
CA LEU A 167 20.16 -8.50 -23.01
C LEU A 167 20.65 -9.88 -22.55
N PRO A 168 21.66 -9.95 -21.67
CA PRO A 168 22.04 -11.18 -20.99
C PRO A 168 20.87 -11.78 -20.22
N VAL A 169 20.77 -13.12 -20.18
CA VAL A 169 19.66 -13.84 -19.52
C VAL A 169 19.65 -13.55 -18.03
N GLU A 170 20.81 -13.43 -17.41
CA GLU A 170 20.98 -13.12 -15.99
C GLU A 170 20.33 -11.77 -15.64
N LEU A 171 20.43 -10.79 -16.55
CA LEU A 171 19.85 -9.47 -16.37
C LEU A 171 18.32 -9.49 -16.50
N ILE A 172 17.81 -10.29 -17.45
CA ILE A 172 16.37 -10.52 -17.64
C ILE A 172 15.78 -11.18 -16.38
N ASP A 173 16.44 -12.20 -15.85
CA ASP A 173 16.01 -12.90 -14.64
C ASP A 173 16.03 -11.99 -13.41
N GLN A 174 17.07 -11.16 -13.27
CA GLN A 174 17.15 -10.18 -12.19
C GLN A 174 16.01 -9.15 -12.28
N TYR A 175 15.70 -8.67 -13.49
CA TYR A 175 14.58 -7.76 -13.72
C TYR A 175 13.24 -8.42 -13.42
N ASN A 176 13.03 -9.66 -13.84
CA ASN A 176 11.78 -10.37 -13.58
C ASN A 176 11.54 -10.60 -12.08
N ARG A 177 12.59 -10.87 -11.29
CA ARG A 177 12.50 -10.91 -9.83
C ARG A 177 12.14 -9.56 -9.23
N LEU A 178 12.72 -8.47 -9.74
CA LEU A 178 12.34 -7.11 -9.36
C LEU A 178 10.85 -6.87 -9.66
N VAL A 179 10.36 -7.25 -10.84
CA VAL A 179 8.96 -7.08 -11.25
C VAL A 179 8.00 -7.80 -10.32
N GLU A 180 8.29 -9.05 -9.96
CA GLU A 180 7.47 -9.82 -9.01
C GLU A 180 7.37 -9.11 -7.65
N GLU A 181 8.50 -8.72 -7.08
CA GLU A 181 8.53 -8.04 -5.78
C GLU A 181 7.89 -6.65 -5.83
N TYR A 182 8.16 -5.89 -6.89
CA TYR A 182 7.56 -4.57 -7.11
C TYR A 182 6.05 -4.68 -7.22
N ASN A 183 5.53 -5.60 -8.04
CA ASN A 183 4.09 -5.77 -8.21
C ASN A 183 3.39 -6.20 -6.92
N ALA A 184 4.03 -7.07 -6.11
CA ALA A 184 3.53 -7.42 -4.79
C ALA A 184 3.52 -6.23 -3.82
N PHE A 185 4.57 -5.39 -3.84
CA PHE A 185 4.61 -4.14 -3.07
C PHE A 185 3.49 -3.18 -3.49
N ILE A 186 3.31 -2.98 -4.80
CA ILE A 186 2.30 -2.11 -5.38
C ILE A 186 0.89 -2.50 -4.94
N GLN A 187 0.59 -3.80 -4.94
CA GLN A 187 -0.69 -4.30 -4.49
C GLN A 187 -0.94 -3.98 -3.01
N ASN A 188 0.05 -4.26 -2.15
CA ASN A 188 -0.03 -3.93 -0.73
C ASN A 188 -0.18 -2.43 -0.47
N PHE A 189 0.48 -1.60 -1.27
CA PHE A 189 0.38 -0.14 -1.21
C PHE A 189 -1.02 0.35 -1.59
N ARG A 190 -1.56 -0.15 -2.71
CA ARG A 190 -2.93 0.15 -3.15
C ARG A 190 -3.97 -0.25 -2.10
N ASP A 191 -3.83 -1.45 -1.53
CA ASP A 191 -4.74 -1.96 -0.50
C ASP A 191 -4.69 -1.11 0.78
N ASN A 192 -3.50 -0.69 1.19
CA ASN A 192 -3.34 0.19 2.34
C ASN A 192 -3.96 1.58 2.11
N ILE A 193 -3.82 2.16 0.91
CA ILE A 193 -4.50 3.43 0.56
C ILE A 193 -6.02 3.25 0.55
N ALA A 194 -6.54 2.15 0.01
CA ALA A 194 -7.97 1.86 0.01
C ALA A 194 -8.53 1.72 1.45
N GLU A 195 -7.77 1.09 2.34
CA GLU A 195 -8.08 1.00 3.77
C GLU A 195 -8.07 2.40 4.43
N LEU A 196 -7.03 3.21 4.18
CA LEU A 196 -6.94 4.59 4.66
C LEU A 196 -8.14 5.42 4.19
N ARG A 197 -8.55 5.29 2.92
CA ARG A 197 -9.74 5.95 2.37
C ARG A 197 -11.00 5.58 3.14
N ARG A 198 -11.22 4.27 3.36
CA ARG A 198 -12.40 3.76 4.06
C ARG A 198 -12.48 4.28 5.50
N VAL A 199 -11.35 4.29 6.20
CA VAL A 199 -11.30 4.61 7.64
C VAL A 199 -11.24 6.12 7.88
N ALA A 200 -10.40 6.84 7.14
CA ALA A 200 -10.27 8.28 7.27
C ALA A 200 -11.40 9.05 6.57
N ARG A 201 -12.26 8.38 5.77
CA ARG A 201 -13.21 9.02 4.84
C ARG A 201 -12.55 10.13 4.02
N THR A 202 -11.31 9.92 3.64
CA THR A 202 -10.61 10.86 2.76
C THR A 202 -11.28 10.79 1.39
N GLU A 203 -11.45 11.92 0.73
CA GLU A 203 -11.93 11.98 -0.67
C GLU A 203 -10.88 11.48 -1.68
N ILE A 204 -9.70 11.10 -1.18
CA ILE A 204 -8.56 10.65 -1.96
C ILE A 204 -8.89 9.29 -2.59
N GLU A 205 -8.93 9.25 -3.91
CA GLU A 205 -9.10 8.02 -4.68
C GLU A 205 -7.81 7.18 -4.63
N PRO A 206 -7.88 5.85 -4.43
CA PRO A 206 -6.67 5.03 -4.51
C PRO A 206 -6.09 5.21 -5.90
N PRO A 207 -4.80 5.56 -6.01
CA PRO A 207 -4.27 5.97 -7.29
C PRO A 207 -4.23 4.79 -8.27
N SER A 208 -4.28 5.10 -9.56
CA SER A 208 -4.28 4.12 -10.65
C SER A 208 -2.91 3.46 -10.80
N VAL A 209 -2.57 2.57 -9.87
CA VAL A 209 -1.21 2.00 -9.81
C VAL A 209 -0.92 1.12 -11.03
N LYS A 210 0.22 1.38 -11.67
CA LYS A 210 0.70 0.64 -12.82
C LYS A 210 1.55 -0.53 -12.35
N PHE A 211 1.28 -1.71 -12.92
CA PHE A 211 2.07 -2.91 -12.68
C PHE A 211 3.17 -3.03 -13.73
N ALA A 212 4.38 -3.36 -13.30
CA ALA A 212 5.48 -3.60 -14.20
C ALA A 212 5.29 -4.91 -14.98
N LYS A 213 5.79 -4.94 -16.21
CA LYS A 213 5.68 -6.08 -17.12
C LYS A 213 6.95 -6.92 -17.01
N ALA A 214 6.80 -8.23 -16.85
CA ALA A 214 7.93 -9.14 -16.94
C ALA A 214 8.42 -9.24 -18.38
N LEU A 215 9.73 -9.42 -18.56
CA LEU A 215 10.34 -9.70 -19.85
C LEU A 215 10.23 -11.20 -20.16
N PRO A 216 9.96 -11.58 -21.42
CA PRO A 216 9.93 -12.98 -21.81
C PRO A 216 11.30 -13.60 -21.56
N ALA A 217 11.34 -14.75 -20.87
CA ALA A 217 12.57 -15.51 -20.73
C ALA A 217 13.07 -15.87 -22.13
N ALA A 218 14.29 -15.44 -22.49
CA ALA A 218 14.92 -15.81 -23.75
C ALA A 218 15.02 -17.35 -23.79
N GLY A 219 14.18 -17.99 -24.60
CA GLY A 219 14.07 -19.44 -24.71
C GLY A 219 12.66 -20.03 -24.63
N ARG A 220 11.60 -19.25 -24.38
CA ARG A 220 10.22 -19.71 -24.61
C ARG A 220 9.60 -18.94 -25.77
N THR A 221 9.82 -19.46 -26.98
CA THR A 221 8.96 -19.24 -28.13
C THR A 221 7.49 -19.44 -27.69
N PRO A 222 6.59 -18.46 -27.85
CA PRO A 222 5.17 -18.71 -27.72
C PRO A 222 4.66 -19.33 -29.01
N LEU A 223 4.91 -20.62 -29.23
CA LEU A 223 4.23 -21.42 -30.25
C LEU A 223 4.29 -22.91 -29.89
N GLU A 224 3.25 -23.39 -29.21
CA GLU A 224 2.50 -24.55 -29.66
C GLU A 224 1.14 -24.51 -28.95
N GLU A 225 0.12 -24.03 -29.66
CA GLU A 225 -1.24 -24.48 -29.37
C GLU A 225 -1.23 -26.00 -29.40
N GLU A 226 -1.49 -26.62 -28.25
CA GLU A 226 -1.78 -28.04 -28.18
C GLU A 226 -2.87 -28.36 -29.22
N PRO A 227 -2.64 -29.25 -30.20
CA PRO A 227 -3.71 -29.67 -31.08
C PRO A 227 -4.76 -30.39 -30.23
N LYS A 228 -5.91 -29.74 -30.10
CA LYS A 228 -7.12 -30.27 -29.47
C LYS A 228 -7.30 -31.74 -29.90
N PRO A 229 -7.36 -32.71 -28.98
CA PRO A 229 -7.51 -34.11 -29.37
C PRO A 229 -8.81 -34.27 -30.18
N ALA A 230 -8.67 -34.80 -31.40
CA ALA A 230 -9.79 -35.06 -32.28
C ALA A 230 -10.81 -35.94 -31.56
N MET A 231 -12.05 -35.44 -31.46
CA MET A 231 -13.16 -36.22 -30.91
C MET A 231 -13.37 -37.50 -31.73
N PRO A 232 -13.50 -38.68 -31.09
CA PRO A 232 -13.81 -39.90 -31.81
C PRO A 232 -15.20 -39.81 -32.46
N PRO A 233 -15.41 -40.42 -33.64
CA PRO A 233 -16.67 -40.31 -34.38
C PRO A 233 -17.83 -40.90 -33.57
N PRO A 234 -19.04 -40.31 -33.67
CA PRO A 234 -20.19 -40.76 -32.91
C PRO A 234 -20.57 -42.20 -33.28
N LYS A 235 -20.61 -43.07 -32.27
CA LYS A 235 -21.14 -44.43 -32.40
C LYS A 235 -22.58 -44.35 -32.88
N LYS A 236 -22.86 -44.87 -34.09
CA LYS A 236 -24.21 -45.11 -34.60
C LYS A 236 -24.97 -45.97 -33.58
N LYS A 237 -25.97 -45.39 -32.91
CA LYS A 237 -26.99 -46.15 -32.19
C LYS A 237 -27.75 -46.99 -33.22
N ARG A 238 -27.65 -48.32 -33.11
CA ARG A 238 -28.61 -49.22 -33.76
C ARG A 238 -29.94 -49.03 -33.03
N LEU A 239 -30.93 -48.49 -33.74
CA LEU A 239 -32.33 -48.55 -33.36
C LEU A 239 -32.80 -50.00 -33.57
N PHE A 240 -33.35 -50.59 -32.52
CA PHE A 240 -34.46 -51.52 -32.65
C PHE A 240 -35.75 -50.70 -32.52
#